data_AF-A0A9D4RJS4-F1
#
_entry.id   AF-A0A9D4RJS4-F1
#
_cell.length_a   1.000
_cell.length_b   1.000
_cell.length_c   1.000
_cell.angle_alpha   90.00
_cell.angle_beta   90.00
_cell.angle_gamma   90.00
#
_symmetry.space_group_name_H-M   'P 1'
#
loop_
_entity.id
_entity.type
_entity.pdbx_description
1 polymer ?
#
loop_
_entity_poly.entity_id
_entity_poly.type
_entity_poly.pdbx_seq_one_letter_code
_entity_poly.pdbx_strand_id
1 'polypeptide(L)' 'MNSSHGNSSQQHTTNHATDRNKTNLLLLTVNCCVLRTNRSEFIAALDYIKPDLICGTESWLRGVKPGADPD' A
#
# COMPACT_ATOMS: atom_id res chain seq x y z
N MET A 1 -52.56 -13.31 10.90
CA MET A 1 -51.69 -13.90 11.93
C MET A 1 -50.56 -14.64 11.23
N ASN A 2 -49.35 -14.09 11.43
CA ASN A 2 -47.98 -14.59 11.22
C ASN A 2 -47.61 -15.37 9.96
N SER A 3 -47.06 -14.62 8.99
CA SER A 3 -46.15 -15.11 7.95
C SER A 3 -44.74 -15.27 8.54
N SER A 4 -44.29 -16.50 8.77
CA SER A 4 -42.91 -16.80 9.17
C SER A 4 -42.00 -16.84 7.94
N HIS A 5 -41.44 -15.69 7.57
CA HIS A 5 -40.35 -15.62 6.58
C HIS A 5 -39.05 -16.05 7.26
N GLY A 6 -38.63 -17.29 7.02
CA GLY A 6 -37.32 -17.79 7.38
C GLY A 6 -36.27 -17.08 6.54
N ASN A 7 -35.70 -16.00 7.07
CA ASN A 7 -34.59 -15.30 6.46
C ASN A 7 -33.34 -16.17 6.63
N SER A 8 -33.11 -17.09 5.67
CA SER A 8 -31.87 -17.86 5.59
C SER A 8 -30.77 -16.93 5.09
N SER A 9 -30.18 -16.17 6.03
CA SER A 9 -28.93 -15.48 5.82
C SER A 9 -27.88 -16.55 5.50
N GLN A 10 -27.56 -16.71 4.22
CA GLN A 10 -26.37 -17.45 3.80
C GLN A 10 -25.16 -16.74 4.40
N GLN A 11 -24.72 -17.19 5.58
CA GLN A 11 -23.41 -16.84 6.10
C GLN A 11 -22.41 -17.50 5.17
N HIS A 12 -21.83 -16.71 4.27
CA HIS A 12 -20.68 -17.11 3.49
C HIS A 12 -19.51 -17.28 4.48
N THR A 13 -19.40 -18.48 5.05
CA THR A 13 -18.25 -18.87 5.86
C THR A 13 -17.06 -19.02 4.92
N THR A 14 -16.31 -17.94 4.74
CA THR A 14 -14.94 -18.06 4.26
C THR A 14 -14.14 -18.67 5.39
N ASN A 15 -14.16 -20.01 5.48
CA ASN A 15 -13.18 -20.77 6.24
C ASN A 15 -11.83 -20.67 5.52
N HIS A 16 -11.30 -19.45 5.38
CA HIS A 16 -9.88 -19.28 5.15
C HIS A 16 -9.22 -19.46 6.52
N ALA A 17 -8.91 -20.72 6.83
CA ALA A 17 -7.73 -21.02 7.62
C ALA A 17 -6.52 -20.53 6.83
N THR A 18 -6.34 -19.21 6.74
CA THR A 18 -5.04 -18.65 6.42
C THR A 18 -4.19 -18.98 7.62
N ASP A 19 -3.26 -19.93 7.44
CA ASP A 19 -1.97 -19.85 8.10
C ASP A 19 -1.41 -18.45 7.81
N ARG A 20 -1.85 -17.47 8.60
CA ARG A 20 -1.20 -16.17 8.71
C ARG A 20 0.04 -16.44 9.52
N ASN A 21 1.00 -17.13 8.91
CA ASN A 21 2.40 -16.89 9.21
C ASN A 21 2.52 -15.36 9.18
N LYS A 22 2.66 -14.74 10.35
CA LYS A 22 2.70 -13.29 10.49
C LYS A 22 3.97 -12.83 9.79
N THR A 23 3.87 -12.57 8.49
CA THR A 23 4.87 -11.85 7.73
C THR A 23 4.83 -10.42 8.25
N ASN A 24 5.87 -10.05 9.00
CA ASN A 24 6.06 -8.67 9.39
C ASN A 24 6.44 -7.89 8.13
N LEU A 25 5.47 -7.21 7.54
CA LEU A 25 5.70 -6.34 6.39
C LEU A 25 6.31 -5.03 6.86
N LEU A 26 7.33 -4.57 6.16
CA LEU A 26 8.01 -3.31 6.39
C LEU A 26 7.47 -2.24 5.44
N LEU A 27 6.77 -1.26 6.01
CA LEU A 27 6.27 -0.09 5.30
C LEU A 27 7.20 1.11 5.51
N LEU A 28 7.67 1.70 4.42
CA LEU A 28 8.42 2.95 4.43
C LEU A 28 7.56 4.08 3.86
N THR A 29 7.35 5.15 4.64
CA THR A 29 6.67 6.36 4.17
C THR A 29 7.69 7.47 3.95
N VAL A 30 7.68 8.09 2.76
CA VAL A 30 8.67 9.10 2.37
C VAL A 30 7.97 10.32 1.79
N ASN A 31 8.43 11.50 2.18
CA ASN A 31 8.09 12.74 1.49
C ASN A 31 8.94 12.88 0.22
N CYS A 32 8.29 12.89 -0.94
CA CYS A 32 8.95 12.88 -2.24
C CYS A 32 9.46 14.24 -2.71
N CYS A 33 9.14 15.34 -2.01
CA CYS A 33 9.50 16.70 -2.42
C CYS A 33 11.03 16.90 -2.52
N VAL A 34 11.79 16.26 -1.63
CA VAL A 34 13.27 16.37 -1.55
C VAL A 34 14.02 15.24 -2.27
N LEU A 35 13.30 14.27 -2.86
CA LEU A 35 13.93 13.11 -3.50
C LEU A 35 14.66 13.47 -4.79
N ARG A 36 14.25 14.55 -5.49
CA ARG A 36 14.90 14.99 -6.73
C ARG A 36 16.37 15.34 -6.50
N THR A 37 16.68 16.00 -5.38
CA THR A 37 18.04 16.42 -5.04
C THR A 37 18.82 15.37 -4.25
N ASN A 38 18.15 14.41 -3.61
CA ASN A 38 18.76 13.43 -2.70
C ASN A 38 18.51 11.98 -3.16
N ARG A 39 18.53 11.74 -4.47
CA ARG A 39 18.21 10.42 -5.05
C ARG A 39 19.19 9.35 -4.59
N SER A 40 20.48 9.69 -4.47
CA SER A 40 21.53 8.78 -3.99
C SER A 40 21.28 8.29 -2.56
N GLU A 41 20.96 9.21 -1.66
CA GLU A 41 20.68 8.95 -0.25
C GLU A 41 19.42 8.10 -0.11
N PHE A 42 18.40 8.39 -0.92
CA PHE A 42 17.18 7.59 -0.94
C PHE A 42 17.44 6.16 -1.40
N ILE A 43 18.20 5.96 -2.49
CA ILE A 43 18.56 4.62 -2.96
C ILE A 43 19.35 3.85 -1.90
N ALA A 44 20.34 4.50 -1.28
CA ALA A 44 21.11 3.90 -0.19
C ALA A 44 20.22 3.51 1.02
N ALA A 45 19.23 4.34 1.35
CA ALA A 45 18.25 4.01 2.38
C ALA A 45 17.38 2.81 2.00
N LEU A 46 16.95 2.69 0.74
CA LEU A 46 16.18 1.53 0.27
C LEU A 46 16.99 0.24 0.35
N ASP A 47 18.27 0.27 -0.05
CA ASP A 47 19.15 -0.91 0.01
C ASP A 47 19.43 -1.37 1.45
N TYR A 48 19.52 -0.42 2.38
CA TYR A 48 19.72 -0.70 3.79
C TYR A 48 18.45 -1.22 4.48
N ILE A 49 17.32 -0.52 4.28
CA ILE A 49 16.06 -0.77 4.98
C ILE A 49 15.34 -1.99 4.40
N LYS A 50 15.40 -2.19 3.09
CA LYS A 50 14.70 -3.26 2.33
C LYS A 50 13.18 -3.31 2.65
N PRO A 51 12.43 -2.21 2.43
CA PRO A 51 11.00 -2.20 2.69
C PRO A 51 10.24 -3.09 1.69
N ASP A 52 9.15 -3.71 2.14
CA ASP A 52 8.23 -4.46 1.28
C ASP A 52 7.29 -3.51 0.51
N LEU A 53 6.99 -2.35 1.10
CA LEU A 53 6.10 -1.34 0.52
C LEU A 53 6.63 0.06 0.80
N ILE A 54 6.53 0.94 -0.20
CA ILE A 54 6.91 2.35 -0.08
C ILE A 54 5.70 3.22 -0.39
N CYS A 55 5.37 4.14 0.51
CA CYS A 55 4.32 5.13 0.33
C CYS A 55 4.94 6.53 0.20
N GLY A 56 4.86 7.11 -1.00
CA GLY A 56 5.30 8.47 -1.26
C GLY A 56 4.21 9.51 -0.97
N THR A 57 4.53 10.58 -0.25
CA THR A 57 3.70 11.78 -0.10
C THR A 57 4.30 12.95 -0.85
N GLU A 58 3.52 14.00 -1.15
CA GLU A 58 3.99 15.20 -1.88
C GLU A 58 4.67 14.84 -3.20
N SER A 59 3.86 14.32 -4.15
CA SER A 59 4.37 13.72 -5.39
C SER A 59 5.42 14.58 -6.06
N TRP A 60 6.56 13.96 -6.39
CA TRP A 60 7.56 14.53 -7.31
C TRP A 60 6.93 15.00 -8.63
N LEU A 61 5.77 14.43 -9.01
CA LEU A 61 4.98 14.79 -10.20
C LEU A 61 4.16 16.09 -10.07
N ARG A 62 4.38 16.94 -9.07
CA ARG A 62 3.61 18.19 -8.93
C ARG A 62 3.91 19.10 -10.13
N GLY A 63 2.98 19.14 -11.09
CA GLY A 63 3.12 19.87 -12.35
C GLY A 63 3.51 19.02 -13.57
N VAL A 64 3.81 17.74 -13.40
CA VAL A 64 4.07 16.80 -14.50
C VAL A 64 2.73 16.22 -14.96
N LYS A 65 2.37 16.46 -16.22
CA LYS A 65 1.17 15.86 -16.81
C LYS A 65 1.35 14.35 -16.93
N PRO A 66 0.30 13.54 -16.72
CA PRO A 66 0.37 12.11 -17.02
C PRO A 66 0.86 11.88 -18.45
N GLY A 67 1.96 11.12 -18.61
CA GLY A 67 2.59 10.85 -19.91
C GLY A 67 3.65 11.85 -20.38
N ALA A 68 3.93 12.90 -19.60
CA ALA A 68 5.11 13.74 -19.80
C ALA A 68 6.30 13.16 -19.02
N ASP A 69 7.49 13.22 -19.63
CA ASP A 69 8.72 12.80 -18.97
C ASP A 69 9.04 13.78 -17.83
N PRO A 70 9.16 13.31 -16.57
CA PRO A 70 9.60 14.14 -15.46
C PRO A 70 11.13 14.24 -15.46
N ASP A 71 11.70 15.03 -16.39
CA ASP A 71 13.10 15.45 -16.30
C ASP A 71 13.40 16.13 -14.95
#